data_AF-A0A9N9I7V4-F1
#
_entry.id   AF-A0A9N9I7V4-F1
#
_cell.length_a   1.000
_cell.length_b   1.000
_cell.length_c   1.000
_cell.angle_alpha   90.00
_cell.angle_beta   90.00
_cell.angle_gamma   90.00
#
_symmetry.space_group_name_H-M   'P 1'
#
loop_
_entity.id
_entity.type
_entity.pdbx_description
1 polymer ?
#
loop_
_entity_poly.entity_id
_entity_poly.type
_entity_poly.pdbx_seq_one_letter_code
_entity_poly.pdbx_strand_id
1 'polypeptide(L)'
;MTQSKLSENLDGPALFQPEAGKDKMEAQLIRYSGEKYLMNFQTLDEIVRENGDERLSAILENEIANHCDISFIAIENKGSTEKINETYRYVLHLYSRLINGQKALVTLIGIQVFFNIRVPDGETSDECKEKMSEILSGIMKLFKMEHIKVFPFHGYYTEKKPYLQIYTNSTGERKRAIKAVQDNNFETALDDLYSFH
;
A
#
# COMPACT_ATOMS: atom_id res chain seq x y z
N MET A 1 29.37 -13.94 48.56
CA MET A 1 29.81 -15.33 48.32
C MET A 1 28.63 -16.20 48.70
N THR A 2 28.03 -17.09 47.92
CA THR A 2 28.27 -17.77 46.62
C THR A 2 27.01 -18.67 46.54
N GLN A 3 26.35 -19.02 45.44
CA GLN A 3 26.68 -19.16 44.03
C GLN A 3 25.31 -19.34 43.33
N SER A 4 25.06 -18.57 42.28
CA SER A 4 24.05 -18.89 41.26
C SER A 4 24.66 -19.89 40.29
N LYS A 5 23.91 -20.92 39.88
CA LYS A 5 24.29 -21.84 38.80
C LYS A 5 23.34 -21.62 37.63
N LEU A 6 23.87 -20.97 36.59
CA LEU A 6 23.30 -20.89 35.25
C LEU A 6 23.26 -22.28 34.61
N SER A 7 22.14 -22.63 33.98
CA SER A 7 22.03 -23.65 32.95
C SER A 7 21.28 -23.00 31.79
N GLU A 8 22.02 -22.77 30.71
CA GLU A 8 21.48 -22.46 29.39
C GLU A 8 20.72 -23.69 28.87
N ASN A 9 19.54 -23.47 28.29
CA ASN A 9 18.97 -24.37 27.28
C ASN A 9 18.15 -23.48 26.32
N LEU A 10 18.74 -23.22 25.16
CA LEU A 10 18.10 -22.63 23.99
C LEU A 10 17.39 -23.75 23.24
N ASP A 11 16.09 -23.92 23.46
CA ASP A 11 15.25 -24.69 22.53
C ASP A 11 14.62 -23.70 21.53
N GLY A 12 15.20 -23.66 20.33
CA GLY A 12 14.61 -22.97 19.18
C GLY A 12 13.33 -23.67 18.70
N PRO A 13 12.43 -22.97 17.98
CA PRO A 13 11.19 -23.57 17.53
C PRO A 13 11.48 -24.67 16.50
N ALA A 14 10.91 -25.85 16.77
CA ALA A 14 11.07 -27.05 15.95
C ALA A 14 10.68 -26.79 14.48
N LEU A 15 11.59 -27.19 13.58
CA LEU A 15 11.38 -27.23 12.14
C LEU A 15 10.25 -28.23 11.84
N PHE A 16 9.12 -27.75 11.33
CA PHE A 16 8.02 -28.62 10.88
C PHE A 16 8.54 -29.56 9.78
N GLN A 17 8.51 -30.87 10.03
CA GLN A 17 8.61 -31.90 9.00
C GLN A 17 7.23 -32.50 8.79
N PRO A 18 6.59 -32.36 7.61
CA PRO A 18 5.33 -33.03 7.35
C PRO A 18 5.59 -34.50 7.03
N GLU A 19 4.94 -35.41 7.76
CA GLU A 19 4.91 -36.83 7.44
C GLU A 19 4.10 -37.06 6.16
N ALA A 20 4.69 -37.79 5.20
CA ALA A 20 4.04 -38.19 3.97
C ALA A 20 3.09 -39.38 4.21
N GLY A 21 1.81 -39.08 4.45
CA GLY A 21 0.70 -40.03 4.36
C GLY A 21 0.18 -40.12 2.93
N LYS A 22 0.16 -41.32 2.35
CA LYS A 22 -0.32 -41.61 0.99
C LYS A 22 -1.85 -41.52 0.86
N ASP A 23 -2.27 -41.04 -0.30
CA ASP A 23 -3.58 -41.17 -0.99
C ASP A 23 -4.83 -40.54 -0.38
N LYS A 24 -5.16 -39.31 -0.85
CA LYS A 24 -6.40 -39.05 -1.61
C LYS A 24 -6.27 -37.71 -2.35
N MET A 25 -6.81 -37.65 -3.56
CA MET A 25 -6.82 -36.50 -4.46
C MET A 25 -7.68 -35.36 -3.88
N GLU A 26 -7.15 -34.64 -2.89
CA GLU A 26 -7.74 -33.41 -2.37
C GLU A 26 -7.08 -32.23 -3.09
N ALA A 27 -7.87 -31.50 -3.87
CA ALA A 27 -7.46 -30.25 -4.51
C ALA A 27 -6.74 -29.38 -3.47
N GLN A 28 -5.50 -28.95 -3.78
CA GLN A 28 -4.66 -28.22 -2.82
C GLN A 28 -5.37 -26.96 -2.36
N LEU A 29 -5.82 -27.00 -1.11
CA LEU A 29 -6.64 -25.98 -0.48
C LEU A 29 -5.72 -24.98 0.21
N ILE A 30 -5.37 -23.89 -0.47
CA ILE A 30 -4.49 -22.86 0.09
C ILE A 30 -5.35 -21.82 0.82
N ARG A 31 -4.99 -21.52 2.07
CA ARG A 31 -5.72 -20.59 2.96
C ARG A 31 -4.86 -19.38 3.28
N TYR A 32 -5.35 -18.17 2.95
CA TYR A 32 -4.81 -16.91 3.44
C TYR A 32 -5.85 -16.15 4.27
N SER A 33 -5.46 -15.76 5.48
CA SER A 33 -6.06 -14.69 6.31
C SER A 33 -7.59 -14.62 6.47
N GLY A 34 -8.25 -15.77 6.67
CA GLY A 34 -9.56 -15.80 7.33
C GLY A 34 -10.82 -15.72 6.44
N GLU A 35 -10.70 -15.78 5.12
CA GLU A 35 -11.86 -15.86 4.21
C GLU A 35 -12.00 -17.20 3.45
N LYS A 36 -13.06 -17.29 2.62
CA LYS A 36 -13.55 -18.49 1.93
C LYS A 36 -12.51 -19.16 1.04
N TYR A 37 -12.65 -20.48 0.94
CA TYR A 37 -11.81 -21.37 0.14
C TYR A 37 -11.72 -20.94 -1.32
N LEU A 38 -10.47 -20.77 -1.76
CA LEU A 38 -10.10 -20.63 -3.15
C LEU A 38 -9.91 -22.05 -3.73
N MET A 39 -10.85 -22.51 -4.56
CA MET A 39 -10.78 -23.82 -5.22
C MET A 39 -10.15 -23.72 -6.61
N ASN A 40 -9.41 -24.75 -7.01
CA ASN A 40 -8.80 -24.97 -8.33
C ASN A 40 -7.61 -24.07 -8.72
N PHE A 41 -6.62 -23.92 -7.85
CA PHE A 41 -5.33 -23.35 -8.27
C PHE A 41 -4.38 -24.48 -8.67
N GLN A 42 -3.86 -24.40 -9.90
CA GLN A 42 -2.72 -25.22 -10.30
C GLN A 42 -1.54 -24.89 -9.40
N THR A 43 -0.80 -25.91 -8.99
CA THR A 43 0.44 -25.73 -8.23
C THR A 43 1.49 -25.06 -9.11
N LEU A 44 2.46 -24.38 -8.50
CA LEU A 44 3.56 -23.76 -9.23
C LEU A 44 4.27 -24.77 -10.15
N ASP A 45 4.45 -26.00 -9.68
CA ASP A 45 5.09 -27.08 -10.44
C ASP A 45 4.21 -27.58 -11.60
N GLU A 46 2.88 -27.61 -11.43
CA GLU A 46 1.94 -27.93 -12.52
C GLU A 46 1.97 -26.87 -13.62
N ILE A 47 2.01 -25.58 -13.25
CA ILE A 47 2.05 -24.48 -14.22
C ILE A 47 3.39 -24.44 -14.95
N VAL A 48 4.50 -24.64 -14.23
CA VAL A 48 5.84 -24.71 -14.85
C VAL A 48 5.94 -25.87 -15.82
N ARG A 49 5.30 -27.02 -15.52
CA ARG A 49 5.26 -28.18 -16.42
C ARG A 49 4.37 -27.94 -17.65
N GLU A 50 3.22 -27.28 -17.50
CA GLU A 50 2.31 -26.98 -18.61
C GLU A 50 2.91 -26.01 -19.62
N ASN A 51 3.71 -25.05 -19.14
CA ASN A 51 4.34 -24.02 -19.97
C ASN A 51 5.75 -24.36 -20.47
N GLY A 52 6.15 -25.63 -20.43
CA GLY A 52 7.54 -26.08 -20.60
C GLY A 52 8.19 -25.77 -21.96
N ASP A 53 7.42 -25.48 -23.01
CA ASP A 53 7.95 -25.29 -24.38
C ASP A 53 7.44 -24.02 -25.09
N GLU A 54 6.45 -23.32 -24.55
CA GLU A 54 6.00 -22.05 -25.12
C GLU A 54 6.83 -20.88 -24.61
N ARG A 55 7.11 -19.93 -25.50
CA ARG A 55 7.81 -18.70 -25.16
C ARG A 55 6.92 -17.95 -24.16
N LEU A 56 7.18 -18.07 -22.85
CA LEU A 56 6.30 -17.58 -21.77
C LEU A 56 5.82 -16.12 -21.94
N SER A 57 6.58 -15.29 -22.67
CA SER A 57 6.14 -13.95 -23.09
C SER A 57 4.91 -13.96 -24.02
N ALA A 58 4.81 -14.90 -24.94
CA ALA A 58 3.67 -15.05 -25.85
C ALA A 58 2.36 -15.35 -25.12
N ILE A 59 2.41 -16.08 -24.00
CA ILE A 59 1.24 -16.36 -23.17
C ILE A 59 0.74 -15.06 -22.54
N LEU A 60 1.64 -14.29 -21.91
CA LEU A 60 1.29 -12.99 -21.34
C LEU A 60 0.76 -12.02 -22.39
N GLU A 61 1.40 -11.93 -23.56
CA GLU A 61 0.92 -11.07 -24.66
C GLU A 61 -0.46 -11.51 -25.17
N ASN A 62 -0.72 -12.82 -25.24
CA ASN A 62 -2.01 -13.35 -25.62
C ASN A 62 -3.09 -13.07 -24.56
N GLU A 63 -2.77 -13.20 -23.26
CA GLU A 63 -3.67 -12.82 -22.17
C GLU A 63 -4.02 -11.34 -22.21
N ILE A 64 -3.02 -10.47 -22.44
CA ILE A 64 -3.23 -9.02 -22.62
C ILE A 64 -4.12 -8.74 -23.83
N ALA A 65 -3.84 -9.37 -24.97
CA ALA A 65 -4.60 -9.18 -26.22
C ALA A 65 -6.06 -9.63 -26.10
N ASN A 66 -6.32 -10.67 -25.30
CA ASN A 66 -7.66 -11.18 -25.05
C ASN A 66 -8.37 -10.48 -23.87
N HIS A 67 -7.78 -9.43 -23.30
CA HIS A 67 -8.31 -8.72 -22.13
C HIS A 67 -8.59 -9.64 -20.93
N CYS A 68 -7.77 -10.67 -20.76
CA CYS A 68 -7.85 -11.56 -19.60
C CYS A 68 -7.29 -10.88 -18.35
N ASP A 69 -7.85 -11.22 -17.19
CA ASP A 69 -7.31 -10.78 -15.91
C ASP A 69 -5.95 -11.44 -15.64
N ILE A 70 -4.93 -10.62 -15.36
CA ILE A 70 -3.57 -11.10 -15.10
C ILE A 70 -3.35 -11.17 -13.59
N SER A 71 -3.29 -12.40 -13.07
CA SER A 71 -3.06 -12.65 -11.65
C SER A 71 -1.58 -12.64 -11.30
N PHE A 72 -1.22 -11.94 -10.22
CA PHE A 72 0.16 -11.88 -9.70
C PHE A 72 0.18 -11.80 -8.18
N ILE A 73 1.33 -12.18 -7.60
CA ILE A 73 1.63 -12.05 -6.18
C ILE A 73 2.72 -10.99 -6.02
N ALA A 74 2.41 -9.88 -5.35
CA ALA A 74 3.39 -8.87 -5.00
C ALA A 74 4.34 -9.40 -3.90
N ILE A 75 5.64 -9.30 -4.15
CA ILE A 75 6.70 -9.76 -3.25
C ILE A 75 7.32 -8.57 -2.51
N GLU A 76 7.55 -7.47 -3.24
CA GLU A 76 8.12 -6.24 -2.72
C GLU A 76 7.41 -5.05 -3.38
N ASN A 77 7.34 -3.93 -2.65
CA ASN A 77 6.82 -2.68 -3.18
C ASN A 77 7.84 -1.56 -2.97
N LYS A 78 7.83 -0.60 -3.89
CA LYS A 78 8.67 0.59 -3.83
C LYS A 78 7.91 1.79 -4.37
N GLY A 79 7.61 2.74 -3.51
CA GLY A 79 7.11 4.05 -3.91
C GLY A 79 8.23 4.98 -4.35
N SER A 80 7.95 5.80 -5.35
CA SER A 80 8.92 6.75 -5.89
C SER A 80 8.19 7.98 -6.47
N THR A 81 8.91 9.11 -6.59
CA THR A 81 8.40 10.29 -7.31
C THR A 81 9.08 10.38 -8.67
N GLU A 82 8.30 10.25 -9.73
CA GLU A 82 8.79 10.18 -11.11
C GLU A 82 8.21 11.30 -11.95
N LYS A 83 8.99 11.76 -12.93
CA LYS A 83 8.55 12.79 -13.87
C LYS A 83 7.79 12.12 -15.01
N ILE A 84 6.47 12.30 -15.05
CA ILE A 84 5.57 11.78 -16.09
C ILE A 84 4.91 12.99 -16.77
N ASN A 85 5.08 13.12 -18.09
CA ASN A 85 4.54 14.24 -18.87
C ASN A 85 4.83 15.61 -18.25
N GLU A 86 6.12 15.87 -17.94
CA GLU A 86 6.61 17.08 -17.29
C GLU A 86 6.12 17.36 -15.85
N THR A 87 5.32 16.46 -15.26
CA THR A 87 4.81 16.60 -13.90
C THR A 87 5.39 15.51 -12.99
N TYR A 88 5.88 15.89 -11.82
CA TYR A 88 6.31 14.92 -10.81
C TYR A 88 5.09 14.26 -10.18
N ARG A 89 5.00 12.93 -10.29
CA ARG A 89 3.90 12.12 -9.79
C ARG A 89 4.42 11.00 -8.90
N TYR A 90 3.62 10.61 -7.92
CA TYR A 90 3.89 9.40 -7.17
C TYR A 90 3.61 8.16 -8.04
N VAL A 91 4.53 7.20 -7.98
CA VAL A 91 4.49 5.92 -8.70
C VAL A 91 4.78 4.82 -7.69
N LEU A 92 3.97 3.76 -7.71
CA LEU A 92 4.19 2.58 -6.89
C LEU A 92 4.60 1.41 -7.79
N HIS A 93 5.83 0.93 -7.60
CA HIS A 93 6.31 -0.30 -8.23
C HIS A 93 6.04 -1.48 -7.33
N LEU A 94 5.43 -2.53 -7.89
CA LEU A 94 5.26 -3.83 -7.25
C LEU A 94 6.13 -4.84 -7.99
N TYR A 95 7.16 -5.33 -7.32
CA TYR A 95 7.92 -6.48 -7.80
C TYR A 95 7.13 -7.73 -7.47
N SER A 96 6.72 -8.48 -8.49
CA SER A 96 5.78 -9.57 -8.35
C SER A 96 6.23 -10.84 -9.09
N ARG A 97 5.49 -11.92 -8.85
CA ARG A 97 5.50 -13.11 -9.70
C ARG A 97 4.10 -13.33 -10.26
N LEU A 98 4.03 -13.63 -11.56
CA LEU A 98 2.81 -14.16 -12.17
C LEU A 98 2.55 -15.57 -11.64
N ILE A 99 1.31 -16.05 -11.81
CA ILE A 99 0.92 -17.39 -11.35
C ILE A 99 1.79 -18.50 -11.96
N ASN A 100 2.29 -18.30 -13.18
CA ASN A 100 3.22 -19.19 -13.88
C ASN A 100 4.69 -19.09 -13.43
N GLY A 101 4.97 -18.32 -12.38
CA GLY A 101 6.30 -18.16 -11.81
C GLY A 101 7.18 -17.11 -12.48
N GLN A 102 6.75 -16.49 -13.58
CA GLN A 102 7.49 -15.40 -14.22
C GLN A 102 7.61 -14.18 -13.29
N LYS A 103 8.76 -13.52 -13.29
CA LYS A 103 8.92 -12.23 -12.61
C LYS A 103 8.18 -11.15 -13.38
N ALA A 104 7.46 -10.29 -12.66
CA ALA A 104 6.79 -9.13 -13.22
C ALA A 104 7.10 -7.87 -12.39
N LEU A 105 7.06 -6.73 -13.07
CA LEU A 105 7.08 -5.41 -12.44
C LEU A 105 5.76 -4.73 -12.80
N VAL A 106 4.90 -4.55 -11.80
CA VAL A 106 3.62 -3.85 -11.97
C VAL A 106 3.81 -2.42 -11.51
N THR A 107 3.64 -1.46 -12.42
CA THR A 107 3.80 -0.04 -12.13
C THR A 107 2.43 0.61 -12.04
N LEU A 108 2.06 1.02 -10.83
CA LEU A 108 0.82 1.73 -10.57
C LEU A 108 1.07 3.24 -10.68
N ILE A 109 0.41 3.84 -11.66
CA ILE A 109 0.42 5.28 -11.92
C ILE A 109 -0.93 5.90 -11.59
N GLY A 110 -0.97 7.22 -11.41
CA GLY A 110 -2.24 7.94 -11.15
C GLY A 110 -2.68 7.95 -9.69
N ILE A 111 -1.85 7.42 -8.78
CA ILE A 111 -2.07 7.53 -7.34
C ILE A 111 -1.88 8.99 -6.91
N GLN A 112 -2.92 9.58 -6.31
CA GLN A 112 -2.84 10.92 -5.73
C GLN A 112 -2.48 10.82 -4.26
N VAL A 113 -1.35 11.41 -3.88
CA VAL A 113 -0.93 11.47 -2.49
C VAL A 113 -1.66 12.58 -1.77
N PHE A 114 -2.21 12.29 -0.59
CA PHE A 114 -2.97 13.25 0.19
C PHE A 114 -2.51 13.33 1.64
N PHE A 115 -3.01 14.33 2.35
CA PHE A 115 -2.91 14.49 3.80
C PHE A 115 -4.18 15.19 4.32
N ASN A 116 -4.44 15.08 5.62
CA ASN A 116 -5.66 15.63 6.22
C ASN A 116 -5.34 16.77 7.20
N ILE A 117 -6.15 17.82 7.15
CA ILE A 117 -6.10 18.96 8.07
C ILE A 117 -7.39 18.98 8.87
N ARG A 118 -7.29 19.08 10.19
CA ARG A 118 -8.46 19.23 11.04
C ARG A 118 -9.01 20.64 10.88
N VAL A 119 -10.32 20.77 10.66
CA VAL A 119 -10.97 22.08 10.69
C VAL A 119 -10.96 22.60 12.13
N PRO A 120 -10.47 23.82 12.40
CA PRO A 120 -10.46 24.40 13.75
C PRO A 120 -11.85 24.45 14.38
N ASP A 121 -11.92 24.26 15.69
CA ASP A 121 -13.18 24.34 16.41
C ASP A 121 -13.73 25.79 16.33
N GLY A 122 -14.98 25.94 15.89
CA GLY A 122 -15.61 27.25 15.67
C GLY A 122 -15.49 27.81 14.26
N GLU A 123 -14.67 27.19 13.39
CA GLU A 123 -14.59 27.53 11.96
C GLU A 123 -15.45 26.60 11.11
N THR A 124 -15.95 27.14 10.00
CA THR A 124 -16.61 26.34 8.97
C THR A 124 -15.57 25.70 8.04
N SER A 125 -16.00 24.64 7.34
CA SER A 125 -15.13 23.96 6.38
C SER A 125 -14.71 24.88 5.21
N ASP A 126 -15.59 25.80 4.81
CA ASP A 126 -15.32 26.73 3.71
C ASP A 126 -14.31 27.80 4.13
N GLU A 127 -14.43 28.37 5.33
CA GLU A 127 -13.44 29.31 5.89
C GLU A 127 -12.05 28.67 5.99
N CYS A 128 -11.98 27.43 6.47
CA CYS A 128 -10.72 26.68 6.53
C CYS A 128 -10.15 26.45 5.12
N LYS A 129 -11.00 26.09 4.16
CA LYS A 129 -10.58 25.86 2.76
C LYS A 129 -10.04 27.12 2.10
N GLU A 130 -10.62 28.28 2.35
CA GLU A 130 -10.14 29.56 1.82
C GLU A 130 -8.73 29.87 2.36
N LYS A 131 -8.52 29.75 3.68
CA LYS A 131 -7.19 29.92 4.31
C LYS A 131 -6.17 28.93 3.75
N MET A 132 -6.56 27.68 3.55
CA MET A 132 -5.68 26.66 2.98
C MET A 132 -5.33 26.96 1.52
N SER A 133 -6.28 27.49 0.74
CA SER A 133 -6.00 27.91 -0.63
C SER A 133 -4.94 29.00 -0.69
N GLU A 134 -5.01 29.98 0.21
CA GLU A 134 -4.04 31.07 0.29
C GLU A 134 -2.65 30.54 0.65
N ILE A 135 -2.52 29.76 1.72
CA ILE A 135 -1.25 29.18 2.18
C ILE A 135 -0.61 28.31 1.09
N LEU A 136 -1.39 27.43 0.46
CA LEU A 136 -0.86 26.44 -0.48
C LEU A 136 -0.58 27.00 -1.87
N SER A 137 -1.25 28.08 -2.29
CA SER A 137 -0.99 28.75 -3.57
C SER A 137 0.46 29.24 -3.70
N GLY A 138 1.10 29.59 -2.57
CA GLY A 138 2.51 29.97 -2.52
C GLY A 138 3.50 28.79 -2.57
N ILE A 139 3.02 27.56 -2.39
CA ILE A 139 3.85 26.35 -2.28
C ILE A 139 3.78 25.48 -3.53
N MET A 140 2.59 25.37 -4.13
CA MET A 140 2.34 24.53 -5.29
C MET A 140 1.26 25.11 -6.19
N LYS A 141 1.37 24.81 -7.49
CA LYS A 141 0.46 25.35 -8.51
C LYS A 141 -0.87 24.62 -8.60
N LEU A 142 -0.88 23.31 -8.32
CA LEU A 142 -2.05 22.46 -8.52
C LEU A 142 -2.23 21.55 -7.32
N PHE A 143 -3.40 21.65 -6.69
CA PHE A 143 -3.85 20.80 -5.60
C PHE A 143 -5.37 20.72 -5.63
N LYS A 144 -5.91 19.65 -5.05
CA LYS A 144 -7.35 19.45 -4.88
C LYS A 144 -7.65 19.38 -3.38
N MET A 145 -8.78 19.93 -2.98
CA MET A 145 -9.24 19.89 -1.59
C MET A 145 -10.66 19.33 -1.52
N GLU A 146 -10.88 18.42 -0.58
CA GLU A 146 -12.18 17.78 -0.33
C GLU A 146 -12.56 17.86 1.14
N HIS A 147 -13.85 18.03 1.42
CA HIS A 147 -14.40 18.01 2.77
C HIS A 147 -14.74 16.58 3.17
N ILE A 148 -14.18 16.12 4.28
CA ILE A 148 -14.48 14.80 4.83
C ILE A 148 -14.88 14.90 6.30
N LYS A 149 -15.58 13.88 6.79
CA LYS A 149 -15.88 13.72 8.23
C LYS A 149 -15.39 12.34 8.67
N VAL A 150 -14.45 12.31 9.60
CA VAL A 150 -13.80 11.07 10.08
C VAL A 150 -13.60 11.13 11.60
N PHE A 151 -13.38 9.98 12.23
CA PHE A 151 -13.00 9.93 13.63
C PHE A 151 -11.52 10.31 13.76
N PRO A 152 -11.16 11.23 14.67
CA PRO A 152 -9.75 11.49 14.96
C PRO A 152 -9.05 10.24 15.47
N PHE A 153 -7.78 10.05 15.10
CA PHE A 153 -6.98 8.91 15.54
C PHE A 153 -6.65 8.95 17.04
N HIS A 154 -6.50 10.14 17.62
CA HIS A 154 -6.11 10.33 19.01
C HIS A 154 -7.29 10.84 19.83
N GLY A 155 -7.59 10.19 20.95
CA GLY A 155 -8.69 10.57 21.84
C GLY A 155 -9.95 9.74 21.62
N TYR A 156 -10.83 9.76 22.61
CA TYR A 156 -12.12 9.07 22.53
C TYR A 156 -13.20 10.05 22.06
N TYR A 157 -13.64 9.89 20.82
CA TYR A 157 -14.69 10.71 20.23
C TYR A 157 -15.90 9.84 19.87
N THR A 158 -17.08 10.27 20.32
CA THR A 158 -18.36 9.66 19.95
C THR A 158 -18.89 10.18 18.61
N GLU A 159 -18.29 11.26 18.08
CA GLU A 159 -18.70 11.91 16.84
C GLU A 159 -17.53 12.10 15.89
N LYS A 160 -17.84 12.06 14.58
CA LYS A 160 -16.87 12.37 13.53
C LYS A 160 -16.58 13.86 13.51
N LYS A 161 -15.30 14.21 13.35
CA LYS A 161 -14.84 15.59 13.20
C LYS A 161 -14.65 15.94 11.72
N PRO A 162 -14.86 17.22 11.34
CA PRO A 162 -14.59 17.69 9.99
C PRO A 162 -13.09 17.82 9.72
N TYR A 163 -12.68 17.39 8.52
CA TYR A 163 -11.32 17.54 8.01
C TYR A 163 -11.36 18.02 6.56
N LEU A 164 -10.29 18.69 6.16
CA LEU A 164 -9.97 19.00 4.77
C LEU A 164 -8.91 18.03 4.28
N GLN A 165 -9.24 17.23 3.27
CA GLN A 165 -8.31 16.33 2.61
C GLN A 165 -7.67 17.05 1.42
N ILE A 166 -6.35 17.11 1.40
CA ILE A 166 -5.59 17.84 0.39
C ILE A 166 -4.78 16.86 -0.45
N TYR A 167 -5.07 16.82 -1.74
CA TYR A 167 -4.37 15.99 -2.72
C TYR A 167 -3.28 16.80 -3.41
N THR A 168 -2.12 16.16 -3.56
CA THR A 168 -0.90 16.72 -4.17
C THR A 168 -0.35 15.74 -5.21
N ASN A 169 0.54 16.21 -6.10
CA ASN A 169 1.01 15.34 -7.18
C ASN A 169 2.12 14.39 -6.72
N SER A 170 2.94 14.80 -5.75
CA SER A 170 4.12 14.05 -5.31
C SER A 170 4.32 14.09 -3.80
N THR A 171 5.05 13.11 -3.26
CA THR A 171 5.39 13.06 -1.83
C THR A 171 6.23 14.26 -1.40
N GLY A 172 7.06 14.80 -2.30
CA GLY A 172 7.83 16.03 -2.07
C GLY A 172 6.95 17.27 -1.94
N GLU A 173 5.94 17.44 -2.80
CA GLU A 173 4.95 18.51 -2.68
C GLU A 173 4.14 18.38 -1.39
N ARG A 174 3.64 17.17 -1.10
CA ARG A 174 2.93 16.86 0.15
C ARG A 174 3.73 17.30 1.37
N LYS A 175 5.01 16.92 1.44
CA LYS A 175 5.87 17.25 2.59
C LYS A 175 6.05 18.76 2.77
N ARG A 176 6.22 19.52 1.69
CA ARG A 176 6.30 20.99 1.76
C ARG A 176 4.97 21.61 2.19
N ALA A 177 3.85 21.06 1.70
CA ALA A 177 2.50 21.50 2.05
C ALA A 177 2.23 21.33 3.55
N ILE A 178 2.47 20.12 4.08
CA ILE A 178 2.26 19.81 5.50
C ILE A 178 3.07 20.79 6.36
N LYS A 179 4.35 21.02 6.00
CA LYS A 179 5.19 21.96 6.74
C LYS A 179 4.60 23.38 6.72
N ALA A 180 4.22 23.89 5.55
CA ALA A 180 3.62 25.23 5.44
C ALA A 180 2.32 25.36 6.24
N VAL A 181 1.49 24.32 6.27
CA VAL A 181 0.24 24.26 7.04
C VAL A 181 0.54 24.28 8.55
N GLN A 182 1.50 23.47 9.00
CA GLN A 182 1.93 23.42 10.41
C GLN A 182 2.56 24.73 10.86
N ASP A 183 3.37 25.37 10.01
CA ASP A 183 3.97 26.69 10.27
C ASP A 183 2.90 27.79 10.45
N ASN A 184 1.68 27.57 9.94
CA ASN A 184 0.51 28.43 10.13
C ASN A 184 -0.43 27.97 11.26
N ASN A 185 0.04 27.09 12.15
CA ASN A 185 -0.67 26.58 13.34
C ASN A 185 -1.92 25.71 13.07
N PHE A 186 -1.99 25.07 11.89
CA PHE A 186 -3.04 24.10 11.61
C PHE A 186 -2.63 22.69 12.00
N GLU A 187 -3.56 21.95 12.60
CA GLU A 187 -3.37 20.56 13.00
C GLU A 187 -3.52 19.64 11.78
N THR A 188 -2.44 18.97 11.39
CA THR A 188 -2.45 17.88 10.42
C THR A 188 -2.54 16.54 11.13
N ALA A 189 -3.04 15.50 10.46
CA ALA A 189 -2.92 14.14 11.02
C ALA A 189 -1.41 13.80 11.20
N LEU A 190 -1.05 13.35 12.41
CA LEU A 190 0.33 13.38 12.91
C LEU A 190 1.29 12.43 12.15
N ASP A 191 0.76 11.46 11.40
CA ASP A 191 1.49 10.46 10.62
C ASP A 191 1.89 10.92 9.21
N ASP A 192 1.36 12.06 8.75
CA ASP A 192 1.51 12.49 7.36
C ASP A 192 2.95 12.94 6.99
N LEU A 193 3.78 13.32 7.97
CA LEU A 193 5.13 13.88 7.72
C LEU A 193 6.20 12.82 7.44
N TYR A 194 6.02 11.62 7.98
CA TYR A 194 6.99 10.51 7.93
C TYR A 194 6.48 9.31 7.13
N SER A 195 5.33 9.43 6.46
CA SER A 195 4.90 8.43 5.49
C SER A 195 5.84 8.48 4.27
N PHE A 196 6.91 7.68 4.30
CA PHE A 196 7.92 7.56 3.24
C PHE A 196 7.55 6.54 2.17
N HIS A 197 6.32 6.04 2.20
CA HIS A 197 5.85 5.03 1.26
C HIS A 197 5.35 5.67 -0.01
#